data_AF-K0EQE1-F1
#
_entry.id   AF-K0EQE1-F1
#
_cell.length_a   1.000
_cell.length_b   1.000
_cell.length_c   1.000
_cell.angle_alpha   90.00
_cell.angle_beta   90.00
_cell.angle_gamma   90.00
#
_symmetry.space_group_name_H-M   'P 1'
#
loop_
_entity.id
_entity.type
_entity.pdbx_description
1 polymer ?
#
loop_
_entity_poly.entity_id
_entity_poly.type
_entity_poly.pdbx_seq_one_letter_code
_entity_poly.pdbx_strand_id
1 'polypeptide(L)'
;MADTARNDPQVVRQLARDLDKYLRDVESSERTAGYAQRRVEQELAQENRARERKLREAQAAYDACCRTEDADCSGPRRALERAERALAAVHRAERMYAAATAEYSAAAGRFARVRVALSLETTQLLGLIAKDLDAYNRASSAVGTVPSGNGPAVSAPSGGAVTPTGATERIALDTPAGFPDGYAMIPLAALDTATTGGAKPLPADVSKSDLEWALNAFHTVIVPALRLGKNIEYFRARDQDERRCGARSYADTYTWFLGSDEALQVGRRPDGGFTVHNGFHRIAIARQLGLASVPARVVDA
;
A
#
# COMPACT_ATOMS: atom_id res chain seq x y z
N MET A 1 -42.32 -9.29 -5.77
CA MET A 1 -41.63 -10.60 -5.91
C MET A 1 -40.11 -10.48 -6.09
N ALA A 2 -39.48 -9.32 -5.87
CA ALA A 2 -38.03 -9.15 -6.09
C ALA A 2 -37.15 -9.46 -4.85
N ASP A 3 -37.70 -9.47 -3.64
CA ASP A 3 -36.89 -9.62 -2.42
C ASP A 3 -36.51 -11.06 -2.07
N THR A 4 -37.27 -12.06 -2.51
CA THR A 4 -36.97 -13.47 -2.17
C THR A 4 -35.73 -14.00 -2.89
N ALA A 5 -35.39 -13.47 -4.08
CA ALA A 5 -34.13 -13.80 -4.76
C ALA A 5 -32.90 -13.29 -4.00
N ARG A 6 -33.06 -12.32 -3.09
CA ARG A 6 -31.95 -11.67 -2.38
C ARG A 6 -31.38 -12.50 -1.22
N ASN A 7 -32.10 -13.54 -0.78
CA ASN A 7 -31.75 -14.36 0.38
C ASN A 7 -31.51 -15.85 0.03
N ASP A 8 -31.07 -16.15 -1.20
CA ASP A 8 -30.72 -17.53 -1.56
C ASP A 8 -29.34 -17.91 -0.98
N PRO A 9 -29.24 -18.89 -0.06
CA PRO A 9 -27.94 -19.36 0.46
C PRO A 9 -27.01 -19.89 -0.63
N GLN A 10 -27.53 -20.32 -1.79
CA GLN A 10 -26.71 -20.72 -2.93
C GLN A 10 -25.91 -19.54 -3.51
N VAL A 11 -26.46 -18.32 -3.49
CA VAL A 11 -25.75 -17.11 -3.94
C VAL A 11 -24.57 -16.81 -3.02
N VAL A 12 -24.76 -16.92 -1.70
CA VAL A 12 -23.68 -16.73 -0.71
C VAL A 12 -22.57 -17.77 -0.91
N ARG A 13 -22.93 -19.03 -1.14
CA ARG A 13 -21.96 -20.10 -1.46
C ARG A 13 -21.25 -19.85 -2.79
N GLN A 14 -21.94 -19.30 -3.78
CA GLN A 14 -21.34 -18.92 -5.05
C GLN A 14 -20.30 -17.79 -4.86
N LEU A 15 -20.65 -16.74 -4.12
CA LEU A 15 -19.72 -15.64 -3.80
C LEU A 15 -18.47 -16.14 -3.07
N ALA A 16 -18.61 -17.10 -2.14
CA ALA A 16 -17.46 -17.71 -1.48
C ALA A 16 -16.55 -18.48 -2.46
N ARG A 17 -17.13 -19.21 -3.42
CA ARG A 17 -16.37 -19.90 -4.48
C ARG A 17 -15.69 -18.91 -5.42
N ASP A 18 -16.36 -17.83 -5.77
CA ASP A 18 -15.80 -16.78 -6.63
C ASP A 18 -14.64 -16.07 -5.92
N LEU A 19 -14.78 -15.75 -4.63
CA LEU A 19 -13.68 -15.20 -3.81
C LEU A 19 -12.47 -16.13 -3.80
N ASP A 20 -12.65 -17.43 -3.55
CA ASP A 20 -11.57 -18.41 -3.56
C ASP A 20 -10.89 -18.49 -4.94
N LYS A 21 -11.68 -18.45 -6.02
CA LYS A 21 -11.15 -18.37 -7.38
C LYS A 21 -10.30 -17.12 -7.59
N TYR A 22 -10.79 -15.94 -7.19
CA TYR A 22 -10.02 -14.70 -7.30
C TYR A 22 -8.72 -14.76 -6.53
N LEU A 23 -8.71 -15.33 -5.31
CA LEU A 23 -7.50 -15.48 -4.51
C LEU A 23 -6.45 -16.36 -5.23
N ARG A 24 -6.87 -17.48 -5.82
CA ARG A 24 -5.99 -18.35 -6.62
C ARG A 24 -5.43 -17.65 -7.86
N ASP A 25 -6.25 -16.83 -8.54
CA ASP A 25 -5.83 -16.06 -9.70
C ASP A 25 -4.76 -15.02 -9.31
N VAL A 26 -4.91 -14.37 -8.14
CA VAL A 26 -3.88 -13.45 -7.63
C VAL A 26 -2.59 -14.20 -7.26
N GLU A 27 -2.67 -15.38 -6.63
CA GLU A 27 -1.47 -16.19 -6.36
C GLU A 27 -0.76 -16.67 -7.64
N SER A 28 -1.52 -16.92 -8.71
CA SER A 28 -0.96 -17.26 -10.02
C SER A 28 -0.23 -16.06 -10.64
N SER A 29 -0.79 -14.86 -10.54
CA SER A 29 -0.15 -13.64 -11.05
C SER A 29 1.10 -13.27 -10.25
N GLU A 30 1.10 -13.44 -8.92
CA GLU A 30 2.28 -13.27 -8.06
C GLU A 30 3.42 -14.23 -8.46
N ARG A 31 3.10 -15.51 -8.73
CA ARG A 31 4.10 -16.47 -9.23
C ARG A 31 4.66 -16.05 -10.59
N THR A 32 3.80 -15.58 -11.49
CA THR A 32 4.20 -15.11 -12.83
C THR A 32 5.13 -13.90 -12.74
N ALA A 33 4.82 -12.93 -11.87
CA ALA A 33 5.68 -11.79 -11.60
C ALA A 33 7.04 -12.23 -11.03
N GLY A 34 7.05 -13.19 -10.09
CA GLY A 34 8.29 -13.76 -9.56
C GLY A 34 9.15 -14.47 -10.62
N TYR A 35 8.55 -15.16 -11.60
CA TYR A 35 9.28 -15.73 -12.73
C TYR A 35 9.86 -14.65 -13.65
N ALA A 36 9.09 -13.60 -13.95
CA ALA A 36 9.57 -12.48 -14.76
C ALA A 36 10.75 -11.77 -14.07
N GLN A 37 10.67 -11.55 -12.75
CA GLN A 37 11.75 -10.97 -11.96
C GLN A 37 13.04 -11.80 -12.06
N ARG A 38 12.96 -13.11 -11.77
CA ARG A 38 14.13 -14.01 -11.87
C ARG A 38 14.73 -14.05 -13.27
N ARG A 39 13.90 -13.96 -14.32
CA ARG A 39 14.39 -13.90 -15.70
C ARG A 39 15.20 -12.64 -15.96
N VAL A 40 14.71 -11.47 -15.54
CA VAL A 40 15.45 -10.20 -15.69
C VAL A 40 16.75 -10.22 -14.90
N GLU A 41 16.75 -10.76 -13.67
CA GLU A 41 17.97 -10.94 -12.87
C GLU A 41 19.00 -11.82 -13.58
N GLN A 42 18.56 -12.93 -14.19
CA GLN A 42 19.43 -13.81 -14.96
C GLN A 42 20.00 -13.12 -16.21
N GLU A 43 19.18 -12.36 -16.94
CA GLU A 43 19.60 -11.61 -18.13
C GLU A 43 20.63 -10.52 -17.75
N LEU A 44 20.39 -9.76 -16.66
CA LEU A 44 21.36 -8.79 -16.12
C LEU A 44 22.68 -9.46 -15.73
N ALA A 45 22.63 -10.58 -15.00
CA ALA A 45 23.82 -11.32 -14.60
C ALA A 45 24.59 -11.92 -15.80
N GLN A 46 23.89 -12.31 -16.87
CA GLN A 46 24.53 -12.75 -18.11
C GLN A 46 25.21 -11.59 -18.85
N GLU A 47 24.53 -10.45 -18.98
CA GLU A 47 25.10 -9.24 -19.60
C GLU A 47 26.30 -8.73 -18.81
N ASN A 48 26.22 -8.67 -17.48
CA ASN A 48 27.32 -8.21 -16.64
C ASN A 48 28.58 -9.07 -16.87
N ARG A 49 28.45 -10.41 -16.78
CA ARG A 49 29.56 -11.34 -17.08
C ARG A 49 30.10 -11.18 -18.51
N ALA A 50 29.23 -10.88 -19.49
CA ALA A 50 29.66 -10.63 -20.86
C ALA A 50 30.46 -9.32 -20.98
N ARG A 51 30.08 -8.25 -20.26
CA ARG A 51 30.82 -6.99 -20.23
C ARG A 51 32.14 -7.10 -19.48
N GLU A 52 32.19 -7.84 -18.38
CA GLU A 52 33.44 -8.12 -17.66
C GLU A 52 34.45 -8.88 -18.52
N ARG A 53 34.01 -9.85 -19.33
CA ARG A 53 34.90 -10.54 -20.29
C ARG A 53 35.46 -9.58 -21.33
N LYS A 54 34.60 -8.77 -21.95
CA LYS A 54 35.02 -7.75 -22.93
C LYS A 54 35.99 -6.72 -22.33
N LEU A 55 35.78 -6.33 -21.07
CA LEU A 55 36.69 -5.44 -20.37
C LEU A 55 38.07 -6.08 -20.19
N ARG A 56 38.12 -7.33 -19.72
CA ARG A 56 39.38 -8.09 -19.58
C ARG A 56 40.11 -8.27 -20.90
N GLU A 57 39.38 -8.58 -21.98
CA GLU A 57 39.94 -8.70 -23.34
C GLU A 57 40.53 -7.37 -23.83
N ALA A 58 39.79 -6.27 -23.66
CA ALA A 58 40.27 -4.93 -24.05
C ALA A 58 41.48 -4.49 -23.23
N GLN A 59 41.51 -4.81 -21.94
CA GLN A 59 42.65 -4.55 -21.07
C GLN A 59 43.88 -5.34 -21.50
N ALA A 60 43.74 -6.65 -21.75
CA ALA A 60 44.84 -7.47 -22.22
C ALA A 60 45.41 -6.99 -23.57
N ALA A 61 44.54 -6.53 -24.49
CA ALA A 61 44.96 -5.96 -25.77
C ALA A 61 45.71 -4.62 -25.61
N TYR A 62 45.26 -3.78 -24.66
CA TYR A 62 45.96 -2.54 -24.32
C TYR A 62 47.33 -2.82 -23.71
N ASP A 63 47.39 -3.72 -22.73
CA ASP A 63 48.64 -4.11 -22.07
C ASP A 63 49.64 -4.75 -23.05
N ALA A 64 49.16 -5.57 -23.99
CA ALA A 64 49.99 -6.17 -25.03
C ALA A 64 50.56 -5.11 -25.99
N CYS A 65 49.75 -4.10 -26.37
CA CYS A 65 50.22 -2.98 -27.18
C CYS A 65 51.31 -2.18 -26.46
N CYS A 66 51.13 -1.90 -25.17
CA CYS A 66 52.10 -1.14 -24.37
C CYS A 66 53.45 -1.83 -24.17
N ARG A 67 53.56 -3.14 -24.47
CA ARG A 67 54.84 -3.87 -24.44
C ARG A 67 55.63 -3.75 -25.74
N THR A 68 55.01 -3.29 -26.83
CA THR A 68 55.66 -3.09 -28.11
C THR A 68 56.23 -1.67 -28.16
N GLU A 69 57.57 -1.56 -28.26
CA GLU A 69 58.25 -0.29 -28.45
C GLU A 69 57.73 0.38 -29.75
N ASP A 70 57.47 1.69 -29.70
CA ASP A 70 56.93 2.51 -30.79
C ASP A 70 55.50 2.20 -31.30
N ALA A 71 54.70 1.42 -30.57
CA ALA A 71 53.32 1.15 -30.95
C ALA A 71 52.33 2.29 -30.60
N ASP A 72 51.49 2.70 -31.55
CA ASP A 72 50.33 3.58 -31.26
C ASP A 72 49.22 2.80 -30.56
N CYS A 73 49.15 2.92 -29.23
CA CYS A 73 48.12 2.28 -28.41
C CYS A 73 46.81 3.06 -28.31
N SER A 74 46.59 4.08 -29.14
CA SER A 74 45.33 4.87 -29.15
C SER A 74 44.11 4.02 -29.52
N GLY A 75 44.27 3.01 -30.38
CA GLY A 75 43.20 2.08 -30.76
C GLY A 75 42.75 1.20 -29.59
N PRO A 76 43.64 0.37 -29.01
CA PRO A 76 43.36 -0.45 -27.82
C PRO A 76 42.86 0.36 -26.63
N ARG A 77 43.43 1.55 -26.37
CA ARG A 77 42.95 2.44 -25.30
C ARG A 77 41.49 2.84 -25.48
N ARG A 78 41.10 3.27 -26.70
CA ARG A 78 39.69 3.59 -27.00
C ARG A 78 38.77 2.37 -26.89
N ALA A 79 39.26 1.17 -27.13
CA ALA A 79 38.51 -0.06 -26.89
C ALA A 79 38.28 -0.30 -25.40
N LEU A 80 39.31 -0.12 -24.57
CA LEU A 80 39.23 -0.21 -23.11
C LEU A 80 38.23 0.80 -22.53
N GLU A 81 38.35 2.08 -22.89
CA GLU A 81 37.42 3.14 -22.46
C GLU A 81 35.95 2.89 -22.88
N ARG A 82 35.73 2.22 -24.02
CA ARG A 82 34.39 1.79 -24.43
C ARG A 82 33.87 0.63 -23.58
N ALA A 83 34.73 -0.33 -23.25
CA ALA A 83 34.36 -1.46 -22.40
C ALA A 83 34.03 -1.01 -20.97
N GLU A 84 34.82 -0.10 -20.40
CA GLU A 84 34.57 0.50 -19.08
C GLU A 84 33.23 1.23 -19.03
N ARG A 85 32.94 2.10 -20.02
CA ARG A 85 31.65 2.80 -20.11
C ARG A 85 30.48 1.83 -20.24
N ALA A 86 30.65 0.74 -21.00
CA ALA A 86 29.62 -0.27 -21.16
C ALA A 86 29.36 -1.03 -19.84
N LEU A 87 30.41 -1.42 -19.11
CA LEU A 87 30.26 -2.06 -17.80
C LEU A 87 29.61 -1.12 -16.79
N ALA A 88 30.02 0.15 -16.74
CA ALA A 88 29.41 1.17 -15.90
C ALA A 88 27.92 1.38 -16.21
N ALA A 89 27.51 1.23 -17.47
CA ALA A 89 26.11 1.28 -17.87
C ALA A 89 25.31 0.09 -17.33
N VAL A 90 25.87 -1.13 -17.38
CA VAL A 90 25.22 -2.31 -16.77
C VAL A 90 25.09 -2.15 -15.26
N HIS A 91 26.12 -1.69 -14.55
CA HIS A 91 26.02 -1.44 -13.12
C HIS A 91 24.95 -0.37 -12.77
N ARG A 92 24.75 0.64 -13.62
CA ARG A 92 23.64 1.60 -13.45
C ARG A 92 22.29 0.90 -13.62
N ALA A 93 22.14 0.07 -14.65
CA ALA A 93 20.93 -0.70 -14.88
C ALA A 93 20.61 -1.66 -13.72
N GLU A 94 21.63 -2.34 -13.17
CA GLU A 94 21.48 -3.19 -11.98
C GLU A 94 20.99 -2.40 -10.77
N ARG A 95 21.55 -1.22 -10.49
CA ARG A 95 21.07 -0.37 -9.38
C ARG A 95 19.63 0.10 -9.59
N MET A 96 19.27 0.50 -10.80
CA MET A 96 17.91 0.91 -11.13
C MET A 96 16.93 -0.26 -10.96
N TYR A 97 17.31 -1.44 -11.45
CA TYR A 97 16.51 -2.65 -11.30
C TYR A 97 16.35 -3.03 -9.83
N ALA A 98 17.42 -3.01 -9.03
CA ALA A 98 17.37 -3.31 -7.61
C ALA A 98 16.44 -2.35 -6.85
N ALA A 99 16.49 -1.05 -7.17
CA ALA A 99 15.59 -0.05 -6.60
C ALA A 99 14.13 -0.32 -6.97
N ALA A 100 13.84 -0.60 -8.25
CA ALA A 100 12.49 -0.92 -8.73
C ALA A 100 11.93 -2.20 -8.09
N THR A 101 12.76 -3.24 -7.96
CA THR A 101 12.39 -4.50 -7.30
C THR A 101 12.14 -4.31 -5.80
N ALA A 102 12.94 -3.49 -5.11
CA ALA A 102 12.70 -3.14 -3.72
C ALA A 102 11.37 -2.41 -3.52
N GLU A 103 11.04 -1.47 -4.40
CA GLU A 103 9.75 -0.76 -4.37
C GLU A 103 8.57 -1.69 -4.65
N TYR A 104 8.67 -2.53 -5.69
CA TYR A 104 7.65 -3.52 -6.04
C TYR A 104 7.41 -4.51 -4.90
N SER A 105 8.46 -5.10 -4.34
CA SER A 105 8.34 -6.08 -3.25
C SER A 105 7.73 -5.48 -1.98
N ALA A 106 8.08 -4.23 -1.65
CA ALA A 106 7.45 -3.51 -0.55
C ALA A 106 5.95 -3.28 -0.78
N ALA A 107 5.57 -2.89 -2.00
CA ALA A 107 4.17 -2.71 -2.38
C ALA A 107 3.39 -4.03 -2.38
N ALA A 108 3.92 -5.07 -3.03
CA ALA A 108 3.35 -6.41 -3.07
C ALA A 108 3.14 -6.98 -1.66
N GLY A 109 4.12 -6.80 -0.76
CA GLY A 109 3.99 -7.22 0.63
C GLY A 109 2.86 -6.50 1.38
N ARG A 110 2.59 -5.22 1.08
CA ARG A 110 1.43 -4.49 1.64
C ARG A 110 0.12 -5.05 1.11
N PHE A 111 0.01 -5.22 -0.21
CA PHE A 111 -1.19 -5.77 -0.84
C PHE A 111 -1.50 -7.20 -0.36
N ALA A 112 -0.48 -8.04 -0.22
CA ALA A 112 -0.64 -9.39 0.31
C ALA A 112 -1.24 -9.41 1.71
N ARG A 113 -0.79 -8.51 2.61
CA ARG A 113 -1.36 -8.39 3.97
C ARG A 113 -2.82 -7.95 3.95
N VAL A 114 -3.15 -6.93 3.15
CA VAL A 114 -4.53 -6.43 3.02
C VAL A 114 -5.43 -7.52 2.44
N ARG A 115 -4.97 -8.23 1.40
CA ARG A 115 -5.69 -9.37 0.79
C ARG A 115 -6.00 -10.46 1.82
N VAL A 116 -5.01 -10.87 2.62
CA VAL A 116 -5.19 -11.91 3.65
C VAL A 116 -6.16 -11.47 4.74
N ALA A 117 -6.05 -10.21 5.20
CA ALA A 117 -6.96 -9.68 6.21
C ALA A 117 -8.41 -9.64 5.68
N LEU A 118 -8.61 -9.10 4.48
CA LEU A 118 -9.94 -9.02 3.86
C LEU A 118 -10.52 -10.39 3.51
N SER A 119 -9.69 -11.35 3.09
CA SER A 119 -10.19 -12.69 2.77
C SER A 119 -10.67 -13.43 4.01
N LEU A 120 -9.96 -13.31 5.14
CA LEU A 120 -10.36 -13.88 6.42
C LEU A 120 -11.68 -13.25 6.91
N GLU A 121 -11.76 -11.92 6.92
CA GLU A 121 -12.96 -11.18 7.33
C GLU A 121 -14.17 -11.53 6.46
N THR A 122 -14.00 -11.53 5.13
CA THR A 122 -15.08 -11.84 4.18
C THR A 122 -15.54 -13.28 4.32
N THR A 123 -14.62 -14.23 4.48
CA THR A 123 -14.97 -15.66 4.67
C THR A 123 -15.73 -15.86 5.98
N GLN A 124 -15.33 -15.19 7.06
CA GLN A 124 -16.04 -15.23 8.33
C GLN A 124 -17.46 -14.65 8.18
N LEU A 125 -17.59 -13.48 7.55
CA LEU A 125 -18.88 -12.83 7.34
C LEU A 125 -19.82 -13.68 6.46
N LEU A 126 -19.33 -14.21 5.34
CA LEU A 126 -20.11 -15.11 4.48
C LEU A 126 -20.54 -16.38 5.23
N GLY A 127 -19.67 -16.92 6.10
CA GLY A 127 -19.98 -18.07 6.94
C GLY A 127 -21.07 -17.78 7.98
N LEU A 128 -21.08 -16.58 8.57
CA LEU A 128 -22.14 -16.15 9.48
C LEU A 128 -23.47 -15.96 8.73
N ILE A 129 -23.46 -15.23 7.61
CA ILE A 129 -24.66 -15.01 6.78
C ILE A 129 -25.26 -16.34 6.32
N ALA A 130 -24.43 -17.30 5.89
CA ALA A 130 -24.91 -18.62 5.48
C ALA A 130 -25.60 -19.36 6.63
N LYS A 131 -25.04 -19.33 7.84
CA LYS A 131 -25.64 -19.95 9.04
C LYS A 131 -26.97 -19.30 9.41
N ASP A 132 -27.06 -17.97 9.32
CA ASP A 132 -28.28 -17.22 9.64
C ASP A 132 -29.38 -17.51 8.62
N LEU A 133 -29.05 -17.57 7.32
CA LEU A 133 -30.00 -17.98 6.27
C LEU A 133 -30.47 -19.43 6.45
N ASP A 134 -29.57 -20.36 6.80
CA ASP A 134 -29.93 -21.75 7.07
C ASP A 134 -30.81 -21.88 8.34
N ALA A 135 -30.59 -21.05 9.36
CA ALA A 135 -31.45 -20.99 10.54
C ALA A 135 -32.84 -20.42 10.19
N TYR A 136 -32.89 -19.33 9.42
CA TYR A 136 -34.12 -18.71 8.95
C TYR A 136 -34.95 -19.67 8.09
N ASN A 137 -34.31 -20.38 7.15
CA ASN A 137 -34.98 -21.35 6.28
C ASN A 137 -35.51 -22.56 7.07
N ARG A 138 -34.81 -23.01 8.10
CA ARG A 138 -35.30 -24.07 9.01
C ARG A 138 -36.48 -23.60 9.86
N ALA A 139 -36.44 -22.38 10.38
CA ALA A 139 -37.55 -21.81 11.14
C ALA A 139 -38.80 -21.61 10.27
N SER A 140 -38.65 -21.11 9.04
CA SER A 140 -39.78 -20.87 8.13
C SER A 140 -40.43 -22.16 7.63
N SER A 141 -39.66 -23.21 7.37
CA SER A 141 -40.18 -24.53 6.98
C SER A 141 -40.93 -25.25 8.11
N ALA A 142 -40.54 -25.04 9.37
CA ALA A 142 -41.28 -25.59 10.51
C ALA A 142 -42.70 -24.99 10.63
N VAL A 143 -42.88 -23.70 10.31
CA VAL A 143 -44.19 -23.03 10.37
C VAL A 143 -45.14 -23.50 9.25
N GLY A 144 -44.61 -23.97 8.12
CA GLY A 144 -45.40 -24.48 7.00
C GLY A 144 -46.00 -25.87 7.21
N THR A 145 -45.56 -26.62 8.23
CA THR A 145 -45.92 -28.04 8.43
C THR A 145 -46.71 -28.23 9.72
N VAL A 146 -47.67 -27.34 10.01
CA VAL A 146 -48.65 -27.59 11.07
C VAL A 146 -49.81 -28.35 10.43
N PRO A 147 -49.95 -29.68 10.67
CA PRO A 147 -51.19 -30.36 10.35
C PRO A 147 -52.27 -29.70 11.19
N SER A 148 -53.33 -29.23 10.54
CA SER A 148 -54.51 -28.62 11.16
C SER A 148 -54.91 -29.40 12.41
N GLY A 149 -54.56 -28.87 13.57
CA GLY A 149 -54.62 -29.56 14.84
C GLY A 149 -54.48 -28.55 15.96
N ASN A 150 -55.62 -28.11 16.49
CA ASN A 150 -55.75 -27.20 17.62
C ASN A 150 -54.85 -27.64 18.79
N GLY A 151 -53.82 -26.85 19.11
CA GLY A 151 -52.95 -27.06 20.27
C GLY A 151 -52.26 -25.76 20.72
N PRO A 152 -52.09 -25.52 22.03
CA PRO A 152 -51.95 -24.17 22.57
C PRO A 152 -50.54 -23.59 22.46
N ALA A 153 -50.52 -22.26 22.45
CA ALA A 153 -49.39 -21.35 22.31
C ALA A 153 -48.17 -21.72 23.16
N VAL A 154 -47.02 -21.89 22.51
CA VAL A 154 -45.73 -21.97 23.19
C VAL A 154 -44.94 -20.70 22.89
N SER A 155 -44.54 -20.06 23.97
CA SER A 155 -43.94 -18.73 24.06
C SER A 155 -42.70 -18.56 23.20
N ALA A 156 -42.63 -17.41 22.52
CA ALA A 156 -41.49 -16.98 21.74
C ALA A 156 -40.25 -16.79 22.65
N PRO A 157 -39.07 -17.32 22.27
CA PRO A 157 -37.83 -17.00 22.96
C PRO A 157 -37.46 -15.54 22.70
N SER A 158 -37.45 -14.77 23.78
CA SER A 158 -36.90 -13.42 23.88
C SER A 158 -35.43 -13.43 23.43
N GLY A 159 -35.19 -12.99 22.20
CA GLY A 159 -33.85 -12.71 21.69
C GLY A 159 -33.21 -11.61 22.55
N GLY A 160 -32.12 -11.97 23.22
CA GLY A 160 -31.38 -11.06 24.08
C GLY A 160 -30.93 -9.82 23.32
N ALA A 161 -31.39 -8.67 23.78
CA ALA A 161 -30.85 -7.38 23.38
C ALA A 161 -29.40 -7.34 23.86
N VAL A 162 -28.46 -7.40 22.92
CA VAL A 162 -27.05 -7.11 23.17
C VAL A 162 -26.97 -5.62 23.48
N THR A 163 -26.90 -5.26 24.75
CA THR A 163 -26.58 -3.90 25.20
C THR A 163 -25.13 -3.60 24.81
N PRO A 164 -24.84 -2.61 23.95
CA PRO A 164 -23.48 -2.12 23.76
C PRO A 164 -23.13 -1.22 24.95
N THR A 165 -22.97 -1.81 26.14
CA THR A 165 -22.29 -1.17 27.26
C THR A 165 -20.79 -1.34 27.03
N GLY A 166 -20.18 -0.37 26.37
CA GLY A 166 -18.74 -0.31 26.23
C GLY A 166 -18.33 1.14 26.21
N ALA A 167 -17.68 1.59 27.28
CA ALA A 167 -16.97 2.86 27.32
C ALA A 167 -16.27 3.08 25.98
N THR A 168 -16.44 4.27 25.37
CA THR A 168 -15.73 4.67 24.16
C THR A 168 -14.23 4.56 24.43
N GLU A 169 -13.68 3.39 24.12
CA GLU A 169 -12.26 3.11 24.22
C GLU A 169 -11.60 4.12 23.30
N ARG A 170 -10.92 5.11 23.90
CA ARG A 170 -10.27 6.16 23.15
C ARG A 170 -9.29 5.49 22.21
N ILE A 171 -9.53 5.63 20.91
CA ILE A 171 -8.69 5.05 19.86
C ILE A 171 -7.24 5.41 20.18
N ALA A 172 -6.43 4.39 20.48
CA ALA A 172 -5.01 4.56 20.73
C ALA A 172 -4.37 5.09 19.44
N LEU A 173 -3.79 6.30 19.53
CA LEU A 173 -3.14 6.92 18.38
C LEU A 173 -1.70 6.44 18.28
N ASP A 174 -1.32 5.90 17.11
CA ASP A 174 0.07 5.61 16.81
C ASP A 174 0.82 6.92 16.59
N THR A 175 1.86 7.15 17.40
CA THR A 175 2.74 8.32 17.35
C THR A 175 4.15 7.82 17.05
N PRO A 176 4.52 7.64 15.77
CA PRO A 176 5.85 7.15 15.42
C PRO A 176 6.94 8.03 16.01
N ALA A 177 8.03 7.42 16.47
CA ALA A 177 9.19 8.15 16.95
C ALA A 177 9.67 9.17 15.89
N GLY A 178 9.94 10.40 16.34
CA GLY A 178 10.34 11.52 15.50
C GLY A 178 9.20 12.36 14.93
N PHE A 179 7.93 12.01 15.17
CA PHE A 179 6.82 12.91 14.88
C PHE A 179 6.87 14.15 15.78
N PRO A 180 6.54 15.35 15.26
CA PRO A 180 6.37 16.53 16.10
C PRO A 180 5.20 16.36 17.08
N ASP A 181 5.24 17.11 18.18
CA ASP A 181 4.17 17.09 19.17
C ASP A 181 2.81 17.46 18.56
N GLY A 182 1.77 16.71 18.95
CA GLY A 182 0.42 16.86 18.42
C GLY A 182 0.17 16.16 17.07
N TYR A 183 1.17 15.53 16.46
CA TYR A 183 0.99 14.74 15.24
C TYR A 183 0.84 13.25 15.55
N ALA A 184 -0.03 12.57 14.82
CA ALA A 184 -0.21 11.12 14.94
C ALA A 184 -0.64 10.49 13.60
N MET A 185 -0.55 9.17 13.53
CA MET A 185 -1.13 8.38 12.45
C MET A 185 -2.60 8.07 12.78
N ILE A 186 -3.51 8.74 12.09
CA ILE A 186 -4.95 8.63 12.34
C ILE A 186 -5.54 7.53 11.45
N PRO A 187 -6.24 6.52 12.01
CA PRO A 187 -6.92 5.52 11.20
C PRO A 187 -7.95 6.14 10.26
N LEU A 188 -7.90 5.81 8.98
CA LEU A 188 -8.83 6.36 7.97
C LEU A 188 -10.30 6.00 8.26
N ALA A 189 -10.53 4.88 8.95
CA ALA A 189 -11.84 4.42 9.39
C ALA A 189 -12.43 5.29 10.52
N ALA A 190 -11.59 6.00 11.28
CA ALA A 190 -12.01 6.87 12.38
C ALA A 190 -12.32 8.31 11.92
N LEU A 191 -12.02 8.65 10.66
CA LEU A 191 -12.27 9.97 10.08
C LEU A 191 -13.71 10.08 9.56
N ASP A 192 -14.48 10.99 10.12
CA ASP A 192 -15.78 11.37 9.56
C ASP A 192 -15.56 12.26 8.33
N THR A 193 -15.87 11.72 7.16
CA THR A 193 -15.84 12.45 5.88
C THR A 193 -17.23 12.76 5.35
N ALA A 194 -18.30 12.33 6.04
CA ALA A 194 -19.67 12.53 5.58
C ALA A 194 -20.06 14.02 5.58
N THR A 195 -19.48 14.79 6.50
CA THR A 195 -19.70 16.24 6.64
C THR A 195 -19.08 17.07 5.50
N THR A 196 -18.24 16.48 4.67
CA THR A 196 -17.58 17.20 3.58
C THR A 196 -18.20 16.86 2.24
N GLY A 197 -18.93 17.83 1.67
CA GLY A 197 -19.72 17.75 0.44
C GLY A 197 -18.91 17.44 -0.82
N GLY A 198 -18.29 16.27 -0.88
CA GLY A 198 -17.42 15.82 -1.95
C GLY A 198 -15.98 16.30 -1.79
N ALA A 199 -15.06 15.60 -2.45
CA ALA A 199 -13.70 16.08 -2.61
C ALA A 199 -13.75 17.42 -3.33
N LYS A 200 -13.20 18.47 -2.71
CA LYS A 200 -12.96 19.74 -3.40
C LYS A 200 -12.14 19.46 -4.69
N PRO A 201 -12.13 20.35 -5.69
CA PRO A 201 -11.17 20.27 -6.78
C PRO A 201 -9.74 20.46 -6.26
N LEU A 202 -8.81 19.63 -6.74
CA LEU A 202 -7.39 19.72 -6.36
C LEU A 202 -6.82 21.11 -6.69
N PRO A 203 -5.87 21.62 -5.88
CA PRO A 203 -5.08 22.79 -6.24
C PRO A 203 -4.46 22.63 -7.63
N ALA A 204 -4.39 23.70 -8.42
CA ALA A 204 -3.93 23.64 -9.81
C ALA A 204 -2.47 23.19 -9.96
N ASP A 205 -1.68 23.34 -8.89
CA ASP A 205 -0.26 22.98 -8.79
C ASP A 205 -0.02 21.55 -8.30
N VAL A 206 -1.07 20.81 -7.91
CA VAL A 206 -0.93 19.47 -7.35
C VAL A 206 -1.74 18.45 -8.16
N SER A 207 -1.04 17.57 -8.88
CA SER A 207 -1.70 16.48 -9.58
C SER A 207 -2.05 15.32 -8.63
N LYS A 208 -3.05 14.51 -9.01
CA LYS A 208 -3.38 13.28 -8.30
C LYS A 208 -2.15 12.35 -8.17
N SER A 209 -1.36 12.23 -9.24
CA SER A 209 -0.18 11.36 -9.23
C SER A 209 0.91 11.85 -8.29
N ASP A 210 1.01 13.17 -8.06
CA ASP A 210 1.95 13.73 -7.11
C ASP A 210 1.51 13.48 -5.67
N LEU A 211 0.21 13.54 -5.37
CA LEU A 211 -0.30 13.15 -4.05
C LEU A 211 -0.10 11.65 -3.76
N GLU A 212 -0.31 10.81 -4.77
CA GLU A 212 -0.06 9.37 -4.64
C GLU A 212 1.43 9.10 -4.34
N TRP A 213 2.31 9.77 -5.08
CA TRP A 213 3.75 9.71 -4.83
C TRP A 213 4.10 10.20 -3.43
N ALA A 214 3.59 11.37 -3.02
CA ALA A 214 3.88 11.98 -1.72
C ALA A 214 3.42 11.10 -0.56
N LEU A 215 2.22 10.51 -0.63
CA LEU A 215 1.75 9.56 0.38
C LEU A 215 2.64 8.31 0.45
N ASN A 216 2.99 7.72 -0.69
CA ASN A 216 3.88 6.56 -0.72
C ASN A 216 5.27 6.91 -0.16
N ALA A 217 5.86 8.03 -0.57
CA ALA A 217 7.14 8.53 -0.08
C ALA A 217 7.10 8.80 1.43
N PHE A 218 5.99 9.35 1.94
CA PHE A 218 5.82 9.58 3.36
C PHE A 218 5.93 8.27 4.17
N HIS A 219 5.18 7.25 3.78
CA HIS A 219 5.17 5.97 4.48
C HIS A 219 6.45 5.14 4.29
N THR A 220 7.07 5.20 3.11
CA THR A 220 8.21 4.33 2.76
C THR A 220 9.57 4.95 3.05
N VAL A 221 9.66 6.29 3.08
CA VAL A 221 10.92 7.01 3.26
C VAL A 221 10.91 7.86 4.52
N ILE A 222 9.90 8.73 4.68
CA ILE A 222 9.91 9.73 5.76
C ILE A 222 9.68 9.09 7.12
N VAL A 223 8.63 8.28 7.30
CA VAL A 223 8.33 7.64 8.58
C VAL A 223 9.50 6.76 9.07
N PRO A 224 10.10 5.87 8.24
CA PRO A 224 11.28 5.12 8.66
C PRO A 224 12.47 5.99 9.04
N ALA A 225 12.73 7.08 8.30
CA ALA A 225 13.84 7.98 8.60
C ALA A 225 13.61 8.76 9.91
N LEU A 226 12.38 9.20 10.19
CA LEU A 226 12.02 9.85 11.46
C LEU A 226 12.24 8.92 12.66
N ARG A 227 11.90 7.64 12.52
CA ARG A 227 12.18 6.62 13.55
C ARG A 227 13.67 6.45 13.85
N LEU A 228 14.53 6.76 12.87
CA LEU A 228 15.98 6.77 13.02
C LEU A 228 16.53 8.14 13.49
N GLY A 229 15.65 9.06 13.91
CA GLY A 229 16.02 10.40 14.38
C GLY A 229 16.45 11.35 13.26
N LYS A 230 16.15 11.06 11.99
CA LYS A 230 16.39 12.00 10.89
C LYS A 230 15.36 13.13 10.91
N ASN A 231 15.76 14.31 10.44
CA ASN A 231 14.94 15.51 10.41
C ASN A 231 14.84 16.11 8.99
N ILE A 232 14.26 17.30 8.86
CA ILE A 232 14.07 17.96 7.57
C ILE A 232 15.37 18.16 6.76
N GLU A 233 16.49 18.44 7.42
CA GLU A 233 17.77 18.65 6.73
C GLU A 233 18.26 17.38 6.03
N TYR A 234 17.99 16.21 6.62
CA TYR A 234 18.28 14.93 5.98
C TYR A 234 17.49 14.76 4.67
N PHE A 235 16.21 15.13 4.65
CA PHE A 235 15.38 15.02 3.44
C PHE A 235 15.81 16.02 2.36
N ARG A 236 16.23 17.24 2.74
CA ARG A 236 16.78 18.22 1.79
C ARG A 236 18.08 17.75 1.14
N ALA A 237 19.02 17.23 1.94
CA ALA A 237 20.25 16.65 1.41
C ALA A 237 19.96 15.50 0.44
N ARG A 238 19.04 14.62 0.82
CA ARG A 238 18.62 13.50 -0.02
C ARG A 238 17.95 13.94 -1.32
N ASP A 239 17.12 14.97 -1.29
CA ASP A 239 16.52 15.54 -2.50
C ASP A 239 17.58 16.13 -3.44
N GLN A 240 18.61 16.79 -2.90
CA GLN A 240 19.73 17.28 -3.70
C GLN A 240 20.52 16.12 -4.35
N ASP A 241 20.82 15.07 -3.58
CA ASP A 241 21.54 13.89 -4.05
C ASP A 241 20.74 13.13 -5.13
N GLU A 242 19.42 13.01 -4.95
CA GLU A 242 18.51 12.33 -5.88
C GLU A 242 17.95 13.25 -6.98
N ARG A 243 18.32 14.55 -6.98
CA ARG A 243 17.81 15.59 -7.89
C ARG A 243 16.28 15.67 -7.93
N ARG A 244 15.64 15.61 -6.77
CA ARG A 244 14.20 15.77 -6.58
C ARG A 244 13.85 17.23 -6.27
N CYS A 245 12.70 17.69 -6.74
CA CYS A 245 12.19 19.03 -6.46
C CYS A 245 10.66 19.09 -6.58
N GLY A 246 10.05 20.12 -5.96
CA GLY A 246 8.61 20.41 -6.01
C GLY A 246 7.76 19.32 -5.34
N ALA A 247 6.57 19.06 -5.88
CA ALA A 247 5.63 18.08 -5.31
C ALA A 247 6.19 16.64 -5.20
N ARG A 248 7.36 16.36 -5.83
CA ARG A 248 8.10 15.10 -5.72
C ARG A 248 9.40 15.18 -4.91
N SER A 249 9.51 16.16 -4.02
CA SER A 249 10.57 16.29 -3.01
C SER A 249 10.17 15.63 -1.68
N TYR A 250 11.12 14.96 -1.03
CA TYR A 250 10.94 14.43 0.32
C TYR A 250 10.80 15.54 1.36
N ALA A 251 11.55 16.63 1.22
CA ALA A 251 11.47 17.79 2.11
C ALA A 251 10.11 18.50 2.01
N ASP A 252 9.61 18.70 0.78
CA ASP A 252 8.27 19.28 0.56
C ASP A 252 7.19 18.34 1.08
N THR A 253 7.33 17.02 0.83
CA THR A 253 6.41 16.00 1.38
C THR A 253 6.40 16.01 2.91
N TYR A 254 7.56 16.12 3.56
CA TYR A 254 7.65 16.24 5.02
C TYR A 254 6.85 17.46 5.50
N THR A 255 7.03 18.60 4.85
CA THR A 255 6.35 19.86 5.21
C THR A 255 4.83 19.76 4.97
N TRP A 256 4.41 19.16 3.86
CA TRP A 256 2.99 18.96 3.55
C TRP A 256 2.24 18.09 4.56
N PHE A 257 2.92 17.14 5.20
CA PHE A 257 2.30 16.23 6.16
C PHE A 257 2.55 16.60 7.63
N LEU A 258 3.70 17.20 7.94
CA LEU A 258 4.16 17.48 9.30
C LEU A 258 4.43 18.97 9.58
N GLY A 259 4.25 19.85 8.59
CA GLY A 259 4.30 21.31 8.76
C GLY A 259 3.03 21.85 9.42
N SER A 260 3.16 22.90 10.23
CA SER A 260 2.06 23.45 11.04
C SER A 260 0.85 23.89 10.22
N ASP A 261 1.12 24.47 9.05
CA ASP A 261 0.14 25.23 8.26
C ASP A 261 -0.51 24.35 7.19
N GLU A 262 0.24 23.41 6.65
CA GLU A 262 -0.19 22.60 5.52
C GLU A 262 -0.70 21.23 5.92
N ALA A 263 -0.33 20.71 7.11
CA ALA A 263 -0.70 19.37 7.53
C ALA A 263 -2.21 19.10 7.53
N LEU A 264 -2.56 17.82 7.42
CA LEU A 264 -3.93 17.35 7.66
C LEU A 264 -4.25 17.66 9.12
N GLN A 265 -5.37 18.33 9.38
CA GLN A 265 -5.78 18.69 10.74
C GLN A 265 -7.09 17.96 11.10
N VAL A 266 -7.12 17.35 12.28
CA VAL A 266 -8.30 16.66 12.81
C VAL A 266 -8.61 17.09 14.23
N GLY A 267 -9.90 17.29 14.52
CA GLY A 267 -10.42 17.53 15.86
C GLY A 267 -10.98 16.23 16.44
N ARG A 268 -10.69 15.95 17.72
CA ARG A 268 -11.27 14.80 18.42
C ARG A 268 -12.76 15.04 18.70
N ARG A 269 -13.59 14.04 18.44
CA ARG A 269 -15.01 14.06 18.80
C ARG A 269 -15.27 13.33 20.12
N PRO A 270 -16.38 13.65 20.84
CA PRO A 270 -16.76 12.95 22.07
C PRO A 270 -17.02 11.45 21.91
N ASP A 271 -17.40 11.02 20.70
CA ASP A 271 -17.65 9.61 20.35
C ASP A 271 -16.36 8.81 20.08
N GLY A 272 -15.19 9.43 20.17
CA GLY A 272 -13.90 8.81 19.87
C GLY A 272 -13.48 8.89 18.40
N GLY A 273 -14.34 9.39 17.51
CA GLY A 273 -14.01 9.66 16.12
C GLY A 273 -13.24 10.99 15.93
N PHE A 274 -12.99 11.32 14.67
CA PHE A 274 -12.28 12.54 14.29
C PHE A 274 -13.06 13.34 13.24
N THR A 275 -13.19 14.64 13.47
CA THR A 275 -13.68 15.61 12.48
C THR A 275 -12.48 16.15 11.71
N VAL A 276 -12.57 16.17 10.38
CA VAL A 276 -11.49 16.69 9.53
C VAL A 276 -11.65 18.19 9.35
N HIS A 277 -10.62 18.97 9.64
CA HIS A 277 -10.58 20.42 9.42
C HIS A 277 -9.84 20.80 8.13
N ASN A 278 -8.83 20.01 7.75
CA ASN A 278 -8.02 20.22 6.55
C ASN A 278 -7.53 18.89 5.95
N GLY A 279 -7.15 18.88 4.67
CA GLY A 279 -6.49 17.75 4.02
C GLY A 279 -7.41 16.74 3.33
N PHE A 280 -8.63 17.14 2.95
CA PHE A 280 -9.63 16.27 2.32
C PHE A 280 -9.14 15.49 1.10
N HIS A 281 -8.37 16.14 0.22
CA HIS A 281 -7.80 15.46 -0.96
C HIS A 281 -6.82 14.37 -0.55
N ARG A 282 -6.00 14.61 0.47
CA ARG A 282 -5.02 13.63 0.95
C ARG A 282 -5.73 12.42 1.55
N ILE A 283 -6.84 12.63 2.27
CA ILE A 283 -7.69 11.54 2.77
C ILE A 283 -8.32 10.76 1.62
N ALA A 284 -8.88 11.45 0.62
CA ALA A 284 -9.50 10.81 -0.53
C ALA A 284 -8.49 9.94 -1.30
N ILE A 285 -7.29 10.45 -1.58
CA ILE A 285 -6.22 9.70 -2.22
C ILE A 285 -5.73 8.55 -1.32
N ALA A 286 -5.53 8.78 -0.02
CA ALA A 286 -5.12 7.73 0.90
C ALA A 286 -6.11 6.56 0.95
N ARG A 287 -7.42 6.84 0.90
CA ARG A 287 -8.46 5.80 0.78
C ARG A 287 -8.38 5.05 -0.55
N GLN A 288 -8.19 5.77 -1.66
CA GLN A 288 -8.01 5.14 -2.98
C GLN A 288 -6.77 4.23 -3.02
N LEU A 289 -5.72 4.58 -2.29
CA LEU A 289 -4.50 3.78 -2.16
C LEU A 289 -4.63 2.62 -1.15
N GLY A 290 -5.75 2.48 -0.45
CA GLY A 290 -5.95 1.43 0.55
C GLY A 290 -5.05 1.59 1.78
N LEU A 291 -4.64 2.81 2.12
CA LEU A 291 -3.88 3.07 3.33
C LEU A 291 -4.76 2.86 4.57
N ALA A 292 -4.19 2.34 5.65
CA ALA A 292 -4.93 2.14 6.90
C ALA A 292 -5.04 3.42 7.74
N SER A 293 -4.03 4.28 7.66
CA SER A 293 -3.92 5.51 8.45
C SER A 293 -3.21 6.61 7.66
N VAL A 294 -3.40 7.85 8.08
CA VAL A 294 -2.77 9.05 7.51
C VAL A 294 -2.15 9.90 8.61
N PRO A 295 -1.01 10.56 8.36
CA PRO A 295 -0.45 11.51 9.30
C PRO A 295 -1.36 12.73 9.41
N ALA A 296 -1.65 13.15 10.63
CA ALA A 296 -2.43 14.35 10.90
C ALA A 296 -1.97 15.02 12.18
N ARG A 297 -2.12 16.34 12.23
CA ARG A 297 -2.11 17.11 13.46
C ARG A 297 -3.46 17.00 14.15
N VAL A 298 -3.45 16.53 15.38
CA VAL A 298 -4.62 16.53 16.25
C VAL A 298 -4.70 17.90 16.90
N VAL A 299 -5.79 18.62 16.61
CA VAL A 299 -6.09 19.90 17.24
C VAL A 299 -7.17 19.70 18.29
N ASP A 300 -7.02 20.34 19.43
CA ASP A 300 -8.10 20.41 20.41
C ASP A 300 -9.22 21.26 19.81
N ALA A 301 -10.43 20.70 19.77
CA ALA A 301 -11.62 21.37 19.26
C ALA A 301 -12.11 22.47 20.20
#